data_AF-A0A2P6P3D6-F1
#
_entry.id   AF-A0A2P6P3D6-F1
#
_cell.length_a   1.000
_cell.length_b   1.000
_cell.length_c   1.000
_cell.angle_alpha   90.00
_cell.angle_beta   90.00
_cell.angle_gamma   90.00
#
_symmetry.space_group_name_H-M   'P 1'
#
loop_
_entity.id
_entity.type
_entity.pdbx_description
1 polymer ?
#
loop_
_entity_poly.entity_id
_entity_poly.type
_entity_poly.pdbx_seq_one_letter_code
_entity_poly.pdbx_strand_id
1 'polypeptide(L)'
;MDGDVDADSALSDETIQKVLAGPEVSFDYLSAEEKKLFQRAVASGELSKTIKPWDPWWLKPSARTISFSKEGTQLIQPLAK
;
A
#
# COMPACT_ATOMS: atom_id res chain seq x y z
N MET A 1 -5.16 -27.51 18.58
CA MET A 1 -4.05 -26.73 19.17
C MET A 1 -3.81 -25.59 18.21
N ASP A 2 -4.48 -24.46 18.47
CA ASP A 2 -4.28 -23.21 17.75
C ASP A 2 -2.96 -22.62 18.26
N GLY A 3 -1.87 -23.10 17.68
CA GLY A 3 -0.52 -22.67 18.03
C GLY A 3 -0.30 -21.27 17.49
N ASP A 4 -0.36 -20.28 18.37
CA ASP A 4 0.51 -19.10 18.43
C ASP A 4 1.27 -18.74 17.13
N VAL A 5 0.55 -18.44 16.05
CA VAL A 5 1.15 -17.95 14.79
C VAL A 5 1.45 -16.44 14.88
N ASP A 6 0.87 -15.76 15.86
CA ASP A 6 0.96 -14.31 16.01
C ASP A 6 2.18 -13.85 16.82
N ALA A 7 2.78 -14.68 17.68
CA ALA A 7 3.96 -14.28 18.46
C ALA A 7 5.24 -14.14 17.61
N ASP A 8 5.35 -14.91 16.51
CA ASP A 8 6.56 -14.95 15.66
C ASP A 8 6.61 -13.80 14.63
N SER A 9 5.56 -12.97 14.55
CA SER A 9 5.46 -11.82 13.63
C SER A 9 5.35 -10.47 14.33
N ALA A 10 5.49 -10.43 15.66
CA ALA A 10 5.44 -9.18 16.42
C ALA A 10 6.72 -8.36 16.20
N LEU A 11 6.56 -7.08 15.84
CA LEU A 11 7.66 -6.12 15.83
C LEU A 11 8.21 -5.97 17.25
N SER A 12 9.51 -5.82 17.36
CA SER A 12 10.18 -5.49 18.60
C SER A 12 9.73 -4.13 19.15
N ASP A 13 9.75 -3.99 20.48
CA ASP A 13 9.36 -2.76 21.17
C ASP A 13 10.20 -1.56 20.72
N GLU A 14 11.48 -1.77 20.39
CA GLU A 14 12.37 -0.74 19.86
C GLU A 14 11.89 -0.23 18.48
N THR A 15 11.47 -1.13 17.60
CA THR A 15 10.93 -0.78 16.28
C THR A 15 9.60 -0.05 16.44
N ILE A 16 8.73 -0.51 17.34
CA ILE A 16 7.45 0.15 17.62
C ILE A 16 7.68 1.58 18.11
N GLN A 17 8.61 1.79 19.06
CA GLN A 17 8.92 3.13 19.55
C GLN A 17 9.45 4.05 18.45
N LYS A 18 10.33 3.55 17.56
CA LYS A 18 10.83 4.33 16.41
C LYS A 18 9.72 4.72 15.44
N VAL A 19 8.80 3.80 15.15
CA VAL A 19 7.63 4.05 14.30
C VAL A 19 6.69 5.07 14.93
N LEU A 20 6.48 5.02 16.24
CA LEU A 20 5.61 5.96 16.95
C LEU A 20 6.23 7.35 17.14
N ALA A 21 7.57 7.46 17.15
CA ALA A 21 8.28 8.71 17.40
C ALA A 21 8.29 9.68 16.20
N GLY A 22 8.00 9.22 14.98
CA GLY A 22 8.16 9.99 13.76
C GLY A 22 6.92 9.99 12.84
N PRO A 23 6.76 11.03 12.00
CA PRO A 23 5.73 11.04 10.95
C PRO A 23 6.07 10.13 9.78
N GLU A 24 7.35 9.73 9.63
CA GLU A 24 7.85 8.94 8.52
C GLU A 24 8.33 7.57 9.01
N VAL A 25 7.75 6.52 8.42
CA VAL A 25 8.10 5.12 8.70
C VAL A 25 9.15 4.67 7.69
N SER A 26 10.32 4.22 8.19
CA SER A 26 11.40 3.71 7.36
C SER A 26 11.56 2.21 7.52
N PHE A 27 11.88 1.53 6.41
CA PHE A 27 12.26 0.12 6.40
C PHE A 27 13.52 -0.16 7.22
N ASP A 28 14.38 0.84 7.42
CA ASP A 28 15.63 0.70 8.17
C ASP A 28 15.45 0.65 9.68
N TYR A 29 14.23 0.90 10.17
CA TYR A 29 13.91 0.69 11.58
C TYR A 29 13.85 -0.79 11.95
N LEU A 30 13.58 -1.65 10.97
CA LEU A 30 13.45 -3.10 11.16
C LEU A 30 14.81 -3.79 11.38
N SER A 31 14.83 -4.76 12.29
CA SER A 31 15.96 -5.67 12.49
C SER A 31 16.15 -6.63 11.29
N ALA A 32 17.25 -7.37 11.25
CA ALA A 32 17.51 -8.33 10.17
C ALA A 32 16.48 -9.46 10.12
N GLU A 33 16.02 -9.93 11.29
CA GLU A 33 14.95 -10.93 11.41
C GLU A 33 13.61 -10.36 10.95
N GLU A 34 13.24 -9.17 11.40
CA GLU A 34 11.99 -8.49 11.03
C GLU A 34 11.93 -8.20 9.52
N LYS A 35 13.05 -7.79 8.92
CA LYS A 35 13.17 -7.60 7.47
C LYS A 35 12.89 -8.90 6.70
N LYS A 36 13.40 -10.04 7.18
CA LYS A 36 13.14 -11.35 6.55
C LYS A 36 11.67 -11.74 6.67
N LEU A 37 11.06 -11.52 7.83
CA LEU A 37 9.63 -11.78 8.04
C LEU A 37 8.76 -10.91 7.13
N PHE A 38 9.08 -9.61 7.04
CA PHE A 38 8.41 -8.69 6.13
C PHE A 38 8.51 -9.17 4.68
N GLN A 39 9.71 -9.52 4.20
CA GLN A 39 9.91 -10.03 2.84
C GLN A 39 9.15 -11.33 2.58
N ARG A 40 9.07 -12.23 3.57
CA ARG A 40 8.25 -13.45 3.49
C ARG A 40 6.77 -13.10 3.34
N ALA A 41 6.26 -12.16 4.13
CA ALA A 41 4.87 -11.71 4.08
C ALA A 41 4.52 -11.00 2.75
N VAL A 42 5.48 -10.26 2.17
CA VAL A 42 5.36 -9.71 0.80
C VAL A 42 5.25 -10.84 -0.21
N ALA A 43 6.15 -11.82 -0.17
CA ALA A 43 6.19 -12.92 -1.13
C ALA A 43 4.99 -13.87 -1.03
N SER A 44 4.45 -14.09 0.17
CA SER A 44 3.27 -14.91 0.39
C SER A 44 1.97 -14.23 -0.02
N GLY A 45 1.99 -12.92 -0.29
CA GLY A 45 0.80 -12.12 -0.54
C GLY A 45 -0.03 -11.87 0.72
N GLU A 46 0.51 -12.12 1.91
CA GLU A 46 -0.19 -11.80 3.17
C GLU A 46 -0.52 -10.31 3.25
N LEU A 47 0.42 -9.46 2.83
CA LEU A 47 0.22 -8.00 2.78
C LEU A 47 -0.78 -7.56 1.72
N SER A 48 -1.14 -8.41 0.74
CA SER A 48 -2.16 -8.04 -0.25
C SER A 48 -3.57 -8.09 0.35
N LYS A 49 -3.78 -8.82 1.45
CA LYS A 49 -5.09 -8.90 2.14
C LYS A 49 -5.48 -7.56 2.76
N THR A 50 -4.50 -6.73 3.15
CA THR A 50 -4.74 -5.43 3.79
C THR A 50 -4.90 -4.29 2.79
N ILE A 51 -4.47 -4.50 1.54
CA ILE A 51 -4.61 -3.52 0.46
C ILE A 51 -5.93 -3.77 -0.26
N LYS A 52 -6.83 -2.79 -0.24
CA LYS A 52 -8.02 -2.84 -1.09
C LYS A 52 -7.61 -2.71 -2.55
N PRO A 53 -8.16 -3.54 -3.46
CA PRO A 53 -8.00 -3.32 -4.89
C PRO A 53 -8.39 -1.89 -5.24
N TRP A 54 -7.60 -1.26 -6.10
CA TRP A 54 -7.97 0.05 -6.62
C TRP A 54 -9.20 -0.09 -7.51
N ASP A 55 -10.27 0.64 -7.17
CA ASP A 55 -11.45 0.74 -8.02
C ASP A 55 -11.15 1.72 -9.16
N PRO A 56 -11.03 1.25 -10.42
CA PRO A 56 -10.73 2.12 -11.53
C PRO A 56 -11.86 3.12 -11.75
N TRP A 57 -11.52 4.38 -11.92
CA TRP A 57 -12.51 5.45 -12.05
C TRP A 57 -13.44 5.24 -13.25
N TRP A 58 -12.95 4.60 -14.32
CA TRP A 58 -13.73 4.32 -15.54
C TRP A 58 -14.81 3.24 -15.35
N LEU A 59 -14.79 2.47 -14.27
CA LEU A 59 -15.88 1.55 -13.92
C LEU A 59 -17.04 2.26 -13.21
N LYS A 60 -16.86 3.51 -12.75
CA LYS A 60 -17.92 4.27 -12.06
C LYS A 60 -19.00 4.71 -13.04
N PRO A 61 -20.31 4.66 -12.69
CA PRO A 61 -21.39 5.16 -13.55
C PRO A 61 -21.22 6.62 -13.98
N SER A 62 -20.54 7.45 -13.17
CA SER A 62 -20.18 8.83 -13.50
C SER A 62 -19.29 8.96 -14.72
N ALA A 63 -18.49 7.93 -15.04
CA ALA A 63 -17.64 7.90 -16.23
C ALA A 63 -18.43 7.64 -17.52
N ARG A 64 -19.70 7.20 -17.43
CA ARG A 64 -20.57 6.99 -18.62
C ARG A 64 -20.95 8.30 -19.29
N THR A 65 -21.06 9.36 -18.51
CA THR A 65 -21.44 10.68 -19.02
C THR A 65 -20.16 11.46 -19.26
N ILE A 66 -19.59 11.32 -20.46
CA ILE A 66 -18.52 12.22 -20.90
C ILE A 66 -19.15 13.59 -21.12
N SER A 67 -19.10 14.45 -20.10
CA SER A 67 -19.48 15.85 -20.25
C SER A 67 -18.36 16.58 -20.97
N PHE A 68 -18.46 16.65 -22.30
CA PHE A 68 -17.69 17.62 -23.05
C PHE A 68 -18.28 19.00 -22.70
N SER A 69 -17.55 19.82 -21.94
CA SER A 69 -17.86 21.25 -21.86
C SER A 69 -17.78 21.84 -23.27
N LYS A 70 -18.43 22.99 -23.52
CA LYS A 70 -18.32 23.69 -24.82
C LYS A 70 -16.87 24.06 -25.15
N GLU A 71 -16.04 24.15 -24.11
CA GLU A 71 -14.61 24.44 -24.15
C GLU A 71 -13.72 23.19 -24.11
N GLY A 72 -14.30 21.98 -24.15
CA GLY A 72 -13.65 20.68 -24.31
C GLY A 72 -12.27 20.52 -23.68
N THR A 73 -12.18 20.04 -22.44
CA THR A 73 -10.87 19.75 -21.82
C THR A 73 -10.18 18.60 -22.55
N GLN A 74 -9.05 18.87 -23.21
CA GLN A 74 -8.20 17.85 -23.82
C GLN A 74 -7.59 16.97 -22.72
N LEU A 75 -8.11 15.76 -22.54
CA LEU A 75 -7.77 14.89 -21.40
C LEU A 75 -6.35 14.32 -21.43
N ILE A 76 -5.60 14.47 -22.52
CA ILE A 76 -4.23 13.96 -22.64
C ILE A 76 -3.42 14.91 -23.53
N GLN A 77 -2.37 15.54 -22.98
CA GLN A 77 -1.36 16.24 -23.77
C GLN A 77 -0.24 15.25 -24.15
N PRO A 78 0.13 15.14 -25.43
CA PRO A 78 1.30 14.36 -25.82
C PRO A 78 2.55 14.93 -25.14
N LEU A 79 3.35 14.07 -24.51
CA LEU A 79 4.71 14.43 -24.10
C LEU A 79 5.49 14.80 -25.37
N ALA A 80 6.00 16.03 -25.44
CA ALA A 80 6.83 16.49 -26.54
C ALA A 80 8.03 15.55 -26.72
N LYS A 81 8.38 15.27 -27.98
CA LYS A 81 9.42 14.32 -28.37
C LYS A 81 10.81 14.92 -28.23
#